data_AF-A0A397ELV2-F1
#
_entry.id   AF-A0A397ELV2-F1
#
_cell.length_a   1.000
_cell.length_b   1.000
_cell.length_c   1.000
_cell.angle_alpha   90.00
_cell.angle_beta   90.00
_cell.angle_gamma   90.00
#
_symmetry.space_group_name_H-M   'P 1'
#
loop_
_entity.id
_entity.type
_entity.pdbx_description
1 polymer ?
#
loop_
_entity_poly.entity_id
_entity_poly.type
_entity_poly.pdbx_seq_one_letter_code
_entity_poly.pdbx_strand_id
1 'polypeptide(L)'
;MEVDLNKKAQTLAAVRSVQRFLKRQGYRRGKMAGSSSYNLSKSNVLARDSYVKVMHPVSTAKQPKDYHAMFNHGYFVKWFAKLLAELGDMGVANAYIVMDNAKYHKGRPVGTPTSRLCKTTLQAACTRYGIPFEPTDFKSILWEKLSAYIEKHIQPQVVQMAIDKGHRVVFTPLSLRLATN
;
A
#
# COMPACT_ATOMS: atom_id res chain seq x y z
N MET A 1 36.70 -6.56 -15.84
CA MET A 1 37.03 -6.32 -17.26
C MET A 1 36.01 -5.33 -17.78
N GLU A 2 36.42 -4.09 -17.97
CA GLU A 2 35.57 -3.00 -18.45
C GLU A 2 35.39 -3.14 -19.96
N VAL A 3 34.16 -3.15 -20.46
CA VAL A 3 33.87 -3.32 -21.90
C VAL A 3 33.44 -1.97 -22.45
N ASP A 4 34.23 -1.42 -23.37
CA ASP A 4 33.86 -0.21 -24.10
C ASP A 4 32.74 -0.53 -25.09
N LEU A 5 31.54 0.00 -24.82
CA LEU A 5 30.33 -0.24 -25.62
C LEU A 5 30.37 0.43 -26.99
N ASN A 6 31.29 1.38 -27.23
CA ASN A 6 31.45 2.06 -28.52
C ASN A 6 32.38 1.28 -29.48
N LYS A 7 33.06 0.23 -29.00
CA LYS A 7 33.95 -0.62 -29.80
C LYS A 7 33.30 -1.96 -30.14
N LYS A 8 32.70 -2.04 -31.33
CA LYS A 8 31.97 -3.21 -31.86
C LYS A 8 32.68 -4.56 -31.67
N ALA A 9 34.00 -4.61 -31.82
CA ALA A 9 34.79 -5.83 -31.64
C ALA A 9 34.80 -6.32 -30.17
N GLN A 10 34.95 -5.39 -29.21
CA GLN A 10 34.93 -5.70 -27.78
C GLN A 10 33.52 -6.12 -27.34
N THR A 11 32.49 -5.43 -27.83
CA THR A 11 31.09 -5.79 -27.58
C THR A 11 30.78 -7.20 -28.10
N LEU A 12 31.23 -7.55 -29.30
CA LEU A 12 30.99 -8.88 -29.88
C LEU A 12 31.73 -9.99 -29.11
N ALA A 13 32.95 -9.73 -28.66
CA ALA A 13 33.71 -10.65 -27.81
C ALA A 13 33.00 -10.88 -26.47
N ALA A 14 32.53 -9.82 -25.83
CA ALA A 14 31.75 -9.89 -24.59
C ALA A 14 30.46 -10.70 -24.78
N VAL A 15 29.70 -10.43 -25.85
CA VAL A 15 28.48 -11.17 -26.19
C VAL A 15 28.78 -12.67 -26.36
N ARG A 16 29.84 -13.04 -27.10
CA ARG A 16 30.23 -14.45 -27.26
C ARG A 16 30.58 -15.12 -25.93
N SER A 17 31.25 -14.41 -25.04
CA SER A 17 31.57 -14.92 -23.69
C SER A 17 30.31 -15.18 -22.86
N VAL A 18 29.34 -14.26 -22.88
CA VAL A 18 28.03 -14.44 -22.23
C VAL A 18 27.28 -15.62 -22.83
N GLN A 19 27.23 -15.72 -24.17
CA GLN A 19 26.55 -16.82 -24.86
C GLN A 19 27.16 -18.19 -24.51
N ARG A 20 28.49 -18.28 -24.42
CA ARG A 20 29.19 -19.50 -23.97
C ARG A 20 28.91 -19.83 -22.52
N PHE A 21 28.84 -18.83 -21.65
CA PHE A 21 28.48 -19.01 -20.25
C PHE A 21 27.05 -19.56 -20.12
N LEU A 22 26.08 -18.92 -20.76
CA LEU A 22 24.67 -19.35 -20.73
C LEU A 22 24.51 -20.78 -21.26
N LYS A 23 25.20 -21.13 -22.35
CA LYS A 23 25.21 -22.51 -22.87
C LYS A 23 25.77 -23.51 -21.84
N ARG A 24 26.87 -23.16 -21.15
CA ARG A 24 27.44 -23.99 -20.06
C ARG A 24 26.49 -24.14 -18.87
N GLN A 25 25.73 -23.09 -18.55
CA GLN A 25 24.68 -23.13 -17.53
C GLN A 25 23.40 -23.86 -17.99
N GLY A 26 23.42 -24.50 -19.16
CA GLY A 26 22.31 -25.31 -19.68
C GLY A 26 21.19 -24.51 -20.35
N TYR A 27 21.41 -23.23 -20.67
CA TYR A 27 20.47 -22.46 -21.48
C TYR A 27 20.61 -22.79 -22.97
N ARG A 28 19.48 -22.84 -23.66
CA ARG A 28 19.36 -23.08 -25.11
C ARG A 28 18.89 -21.81 -25.80
N ARG A 29 19.53 -21.46 -26.90
CA ARG A 29 19.19 -20.28 -27.71
C ARG A 29 17.90 -20.54 -28.49
N GLY A 30 16.88 -19.71 -28.29
CA GLY A 30 15.65 -19.68 -29.05
C GLY A 30 15.74 -18.73 -30.26
N LYS A 31 14.85 -18.95 -31.24
CA LYS A 31 14.72 -18.09 -32.42
C LYS A 31 13.45 -17.25 -32.28
N MET A 32 13.59 -15.94 -32.14
CA MET A 32 12.49 -14.97 -32.33
C MET A 32 12.88 -14.03 -33.48
N ALA A 33 11.89 -13.48 -34.19
CA ALA A 33 12.17 -12.50 -35.24
C ALA A 33 12.81 -11.25 -34.62
N GLY A 34 13.99 -10.85 -35.12
CA GLY A 34 14.72 -9.67 -34.64
C GLY A 34 15.49 -9.83 -33.32
N SER A 35 15.37 -10.96 -32.60
CA SER A 35 16.11 -11.18 -31.35
C SER A 35 16.31 -12.67 -31.02
N SER A 36 17.41 -13.00 -30.34
CA SER A 36 17.61 -14.35 -29.80
C SER A 36 17.47 -14.35 -28.28
N SER A 37 16.49 -15.09 -27.76
CA SER A 37 16.31 -15.33 -26.33
C SER A 37 17.03 -16.61 -25.90
N TYR A 38 17.33 -16.75 -24.61
CA TYR A 38 17.88 -17.97 -24.02
C TYR A 38 16.86 -18.57 -23.05
N ASN A 39 16.48 -19.82 -23.26
CA ASN A 39 15.55 -20.56 -22.40
C ASN A 39 16.30 -21.67 -21.65
N LEU A 40 15.85 -22.03 -20.45
CA LEU A 40 16.40 -23.18 -19.74
C LEU A 40 16.20 -24.48 -20.55
N SER A 41 17.16 -25.40 -20.49
CA SER A 41 16.96 -26.75 -21.01
C SER A 41 15.83 -27.46 -20.27
N LYS A 42 15.24 -28.49 -20.90
CA LYS A 42 14.24 -29.35 -20.25
C LYS A 42 14.77 -29.95 -18.94
N SER A 43 16.04 -30.36 -18.89
CA SER A 43 16.65 -30.91 -17.68
C SER A 43 16.71 -29.88 -16.55
N ASN A 44 17.07 -28.64 -16.86
CA ASN A 44 17.18 -27.58 -15.85
C ASN A 44 15.81 -27.10 -15.39
N VAL A 45 14.82 -27.08 -16.29
CA VAL A 45 13.42 -26.82 -15.91
C VAL A 45 12.93 -27.90 -14.94
N LEU A 46 13.16 -29.18 -15.23
CA LEU A 46 12.77 -30.27 -14.33
C LEU A 46 13.52 -30.21 -12.98
N ALA A 47 14.82 -29.94 -12.98
CA ALA A 47 15.60 -29.79 -11.75
C ALA A 47 15.12 -28.61 -10.90
N ARG A 48 14.83 -27.47 -11.55
CA ARG A 48 14.21 -26.31 -10.91
C ARG A 48 12.86 -26.68 -10.32
N ASP A 49 12.00 -27.35 -11.08
CA ASP A 49 10.65 -27.67 -10.63
C ASP A 49 10.67 -28.67 -9.46
N SER A 50 11.59 -29.65 -9.48
CA SER A 50 11.84 -30.55 -8.34
C SER A 50 12.35 -29.80 -7.11
N TYR A 51 13.30 -28.88 -7.28
CA TYR A 51 13.77 -28.01 -6.20
C TYR A 51 12.63 -27.15 -5.64
N VAL A 52 11.82 -26.52 -6.49
CA VAL A 52 10.68 -25.71 -6.10
C VAL A 52 9.66 -26.54 -5.33
N LYS A 53 9.36 -27.77 -5.75
CA LYS A 53 8.47 -28.69 -5.01
C LYS A 53 8.99 -29.00 -3.61
N VAL A 54 10.30 -29.22 -3.45
CA VAL A 54 10.92 -29.49 -2.15
C VAL A 54 11.00 -28.23 -1.28
N MET A 55 11.18 -27.06 -1.89
CA MET A 55 11.23 -25.78 -1.17
C MET A 55 9.85 -25.18 -0.89
N HIS A 56 8.80 -25.61 -1.59
CA HIS A 56 7.45 -25.08 -1.43
C HIS A 56 6.94 -25.20 0.02
N PRO A 57 7.07 -26.35 0.72
CA PRO A 57 6.70 -26.47 2.13
C PRO A 57 7.45 -25.50 3.05
N VAL A 58 8.74 -25.23 2.78
CA VAL A 58 9.59 -24.30 3.54
C VAL A 58 9.16 -22.84 3.31
N SER A 59 8.74 -22.51 2.08
CA SER A 59 8.20 -21.19 1.72
C SER A 59 6.77 -20.97 2.23
N THR A 60 5.99 -22.05 2.39
CA THR A 60 4.65 -22.04 2.99
C THR A 60 4.64 -22.16 4.51
N ALA A 61 5.80 -22.38 5.16
CA ALA A 61 5.91 -22.19 6.60
C ALA A 61 5.37 -20.79 6.90
N LYS A 62 4.44 -20.67 7.87
CA LYS A 62 3.78 -19.40 8.21
C LYS A 62 4.86 -18.33 8.31
N GLN A 63 4.91 -17.44 7.32
CA GLN A 63 5.66 -16.20 7.41
C GLN A 63 5.29 -15.57 8.76
N PRO A 64 6.26 -15.02 9.52
CA PRO A 64 5.94 -14.25 10.71
C PRO A 64 4.80 -13.31 10.35
N LYS A 65 3.71 -13.40 11.11
CA LYS A 65 2.46 -12.68 10.87
C LYS A 65 2.84 -11.25 10.50
N ASP A 66 2.60 -10.87 9.25
CA ASP A 66 3.05 -9.59 8.70
C ASP A 66 2.73 -8.49 9.72
N TYR A 67 3.77 -7.88 10.30
CA TYR A 67 3.62 -6.89 11.36
C TYR A 67 2.76 -5.71 10.88
N HIS A 68 2.80 -5.42 9.58
CA HIS A 68 1.96 -4.39 8.97
C HIS A 68 0.47 -4.76 9.01
N ALA A 69 0.11 -6.04 8.98
CA ALA A 69 -1.29 -6.48 9.13
C ALA A 69 -1.81 -6.32 10.57
N MET A 70 -0.92 -6.30 11.57
CA MET A 70 -1.29 -6.09 12.98
C MET A 70 -1.60 -4.61 13.28
N PHE A 71 -0.92 -3.67 12.60
CA PHE A 71 -1.16 -2.23 12.69
C PHE A 71 -2.35 -1.80 11.83
N ASN A 72 -3.55 -2.18 12.26
CA ASN A 72 -4.80 -1.75 11.64
C ASN A 72 -5.53 -0.68 12.49
N HIS A 73 -6.51 -0.03 11.88
CA HIS A 73 -7.26 1.06 12.50
C HIS A 73 -7.97 0.64 13.80
N GLY A 74 -8.61 -0.55 13.82
CA GLY A 74 -9.32 -1.03 15.00
C GLY A 74 -8.40 -1.31 16.19
N TYR A 75 -7.20 -1.85 15.92
CA TYR A 75 -6.16 -1.99 16.94
C TYR A 75 -5.72 -0.63 17.48
N PHE A 76 -5.43 0.33 16.58
CA PHE A 76 -4.96 1.65 16.97
C PHE A 76 -5.99 2.41 17.82
N VAL A 77 -7.28 2.37 17.47
CA VAL A 77 -8.34 3.01 18.25
C VAL A 77 -8.41 2.45 19.68
N LYS A 78 -8.28 1.13 19.86
CA LYS A 78 -8.26 0.51 21.20
C LYS A 78 -7.05 0.95 22.01
N TRP A 79 -5.87 0.99 21.38
CA TRP A 79 -4.66 1.49 22.02
C TRP A 79 -4.79 2.97 22.40
N PHE A 80 -5.33 3.80 21.52
CA PHE A 80 -5.52 5.23 21.76
C PHE A 80 -6.50 5.49 22.92
N ALA A 81 -7.57 4.70 23.04
CA ALA A 81 -8.48 4.77 24.18
C ALA A 81 -7.76 4.48 25.51
N LYS A 82 -6.86 3.49 25.53
CA LYS A 82 -6.05 3.17 26.71
C LYS A 82 -5.10 4.32 27.08
N LEU A 83 -4.42 4.91 26.08
CA LEU A 83 -3.57 6.09 26.29
C LEU A 83 -4.36 7.24 26.96
N LEU A 84 -5.56 7.56 26.46
CA LEU A 84 -6.37 8.63 27.02
C LEU A 84 -6.84 8.33 28.45
N ALA A 85 -7.12 7.07 28.77
CA ALA A 85 -7.46 6.66 30.13
C ALA A 85 -6.27 6.86 31.08
N GLU A 86 -5.07 6.42 30.68
CA GLU A 86 -3.85 6.60 31.47
C GLU A 86 -3.51 8.09 31.67
N LEU A 87 -3.71 8.94 30.66
CA LEU A 87 -3.54 10.40 30.82
C LEU A 87 -4.52 10.96 31.86
N GLY A 88 -5.77 10.50 31.84
CA GLY A 88 -6.76 10.86 32.85
C GLY A 88 -6.36 10.42 34.26
N ASP A 89 -5.89 9.19 34.42
CA ASP A 89 -5.43 8.64 35.70
C ASP A 89 -4.21 9.40 36.24
N MET A 90 -3.35 9.92 35.36
CA MET A 90 -2.21 10.77 35.71
C MET A 90 -2.59 12.25 35.94
N GLY A 91 -3.85 12.63 35.77
CA GLY A 91 -4.31 14.03 35.88
C GLY A 91 -3.80 14.95 34.77
N VAL A 92 -3.36 14.39 33.64
CA VAL A 92 -2.89 15.16 32.48
C VAL A 92 -4.10 15.63 31.67
N ALA A 93 -4.25 16.94 31.51
CA ALA A 93 -5.29 17.57 30.70
C ALA A 93 -4.67 18.51 29.64
N ASN A 94 -5.43 18.88 28.60
CA ASN A 94 -5.01 19.85 27.57
C ASN A 94 -3.73 19.47 26.79
N ALA A 95 -3.34 18.19 26.84
CA ALA A 95 -2.17 17.71 26.11
C ALA A 95 -2.33 17.79 24.58
N TYR A 96 -1.21 18.06 23.90
CA TYR A 96 -1.07 17.92 22.46
C TYR A 96 -0.50 16.54 22.13
N ILE A 97 -1.25 15.73 21.39
CA ILE A 97 -0.86 14.40 20.95
C ILE A 97 -0.43 14.51 19.48
N VAL A 98 0.87 14.45 19.24
CA VAL A 98 1.47 14.60 17.91
C VAL A 98 1.61 13.22 17.25
N MET A 99 1.08 13.07 16.04
CA MET A 99 1.08 11.81 15.29
C MET A 99 1.56 11.99 13.85
N ASP A 100 2.14 10.94 13.27
CA ASP A 100 2.45 10.92 11.85
C ASP A 100 1.19 10.70 10.98
N ASN A 101 1.36 10.77 9.66
CA ASN A 101 0.26 10.61 8.70
C ASN A 101 -0.06 9.14 8.36
N ALA A 102 0.29 8.17 9.21
CA ALA A 102 0.01 6.77 8.94
C ALA A 102 -1.48 6.53 8.68
N LYS A 103 -1.80 5.69 7.69
CA LYS A 103 -3.17 5.47 7.22
C LYS A 103 -4.13 5.03 8.34
N TYR A 104 -3.65 4.23 9.29
CA TYR A 104 -4.46 3.73 10.40
C TYR A 104 -4.74 4.79 11.48
N HIS A 105 -3.95 5.87 11.57
CA HIS A 105 -4.24 7.03 12.42
C HIS A 105 -5.39 7.88 11.87
N LYS A 106 -5.52 7.94 10.54
CA LYS A 106 -6.54 8.75 9.83
C LYS A 106 -7.85 8.02 9.55
N GLY A 107 -8.11 6.89 10.22
CA GLY A 107 -9.37 6.17 10.05
C GLY A 107 -10.55 7.00 10.51
N ARG A 108 -11.63 6.98 9.71
CA ARG A 108 -12.85 7.75 9.94
C ARG A 108 -13.78 6.99 10.90
N PRO A 109 -14.66 7.69 11.65
CA PRO A 109 -15.62 7.05 12.54
C PRO A 109 -16.45 5.96 11.86
N VAL A 110 -16.85 4.95 12.64
CA VAL A 110 -17.75 3.90 12.20
C VAL A 110 -19.04 4.52 11.64
N GLY A 111 -19.54 3.98 10.52
CA GLY A 111 -20.74 4.50 9.84
C GLY A 111 -20.46 5.63 8.84
N THR A 112 -19.19 6.05 8.69
CA THR A 112 -18.79 6.94 7.60
C THR A 112 -18.91 6.21 6.25
N PRO A 113 -19.61 6.79 5.25
CA PRO A 113 -19.77 6.16 3.95
C PRO A 113 -18.44 5.90 3.24
N THR A 114 -18.41 4.83 2.44
CA THR A 114 -17.26 4.47 1.61
C THR A 114 -17.71 4.22 0.17
N SER A 115 -16.78 4.33 -0.78
CA SER A 115 -17.03 4.05 -2.20
C SER A 115 -17.55 2.64 -2.48
N ARG A 116 -17.38 1.70 -1.54
CA ARG A 116 -17.82 0.31 -1.68
C ARG A 116 -19.33 0.15 -1.54
N LEU A 117 -20.01 1.08 -0.89
CA LEU A 117 -21.47 1.01 -0.66
C LEU A 117 -22.25 1.08 -1.98
N CYS A 118 -23.46 0.51 -2.01
CA CYS A 118 -24.30 0.55 -3.20
C CYS A 118 -24.92 1.95 -3.40
N LYS A 119 -25.45 2.21 -4.61
CA LYS A 119 -26.02 3.51 -4.99
C LYS A 119 -27.10 3.99 -4.01
N THR A 120 -28.02 3.11 -3.64
CA THR A 120 -29.12 3.45 -2.71
C THR A 120 -28.60 3.87 -1.34
N THR A 121 -27.60 3.17 -0.79
CA THR A 121 -26.96 3.57 0.47
C THR A 121 -26.21 4.90 0.35
N LEU A 122 -25.56 5.17 -0.78
CA LEU A 122 -24.92 6.48 -0.99
C LEU A 122 -25.94 7.61 -1.08
N GLN A 123 -27.07 7.40 -1.75
CA GLN A 123 -28.18 8.38 -1.79
C GLN A 123 -28.71 8.66 -0.38
N ALA A 124 -28.96 7.61 0.42
CA ALA A 124 -29.37 7.77 1.81
C ALA A 124 -28.32 8.52 2.65
N ALA A 125 -27.03 8.28 2.39
CA ALA A 125 -25.95 9.02 3.04
C ALA A 125 -25.90 10.49 2.61
N CYS A 126 -26.12 10.79 1.33
CA CYS A 126 -26.25 12.17 0.83
C CYS A 126 -27.40 12.88 1.54
N THR A 127 -28.58 12.26 1.63
CA THR A 127 -29.73 12.81 2.38
C THR A 127 -29.37 13.06 3.84
N ARG A 128 -28.72 12.08 4.50
CA ARG A 128 -28.29 12.20 5.91
C ARG A 128 -27.33 13.37 6.15
N TYR A 129 -26.47 13.68 5.19
CA TYR A 129 -25.53 14.79 5.27
C TYR A 129 -26.04 16.09 4.65
N GLY A 130 -27.28 16.12 4.15
CA GLY A 130 -27.84 17.30 3.46
C GLY A 130 -27.12 17.64 2.15
N ILE A 131 -26.54 16.65 1.46
CA ILE A 131 -25.82 16.83 0.19
C ILE A 131 -26.81 16.70 -0.98
N PRO A 132 -26.97 17.73 -1.83
CA PRO A 132 -27.85 17.66 -2.99
C PRO A 132 -27.40 16.62 -4.04
N PHE A 133 -28.33 15.80 -4.52
CA PHE A 133 -28.08 14.83 -5.59
C PHE A 133 -29.34 14.58 -6.42
N GLU A 134 -29.12 14.14 -7.67
CA GLU A 134 -30.21 13.73 -8.55
C GLU A 134 -30.44 12.22 -8.46
N PRO A 135 -31.68 11.71 -8.50
CA PRO A 135 -31.94 10.26 -8.49
C PRO A 135 -31.24 9.50 -9.64
N THR A 136 -31.02 10.19 -10.76
CA THR A 136 -30.31 9.68 -11.94
C THR A 136 -28.79 9.67 -11.77
N ASP A 137 -28.23 10.41 -10.80
CA ASP A 137 -26.77 10.48 -10.56
C ASP A 137 -26.15 9.08 -10.47
N PHE A 138 -25.07 8.86 -11.20
CA PHE A 138 -24.32 7.62 -11.10
C PHE A 138 -23.63 7.49 -9.75
N LYS A 139 -23.31 6.26 -9.36
CA LYS A 139 -22.60 5.95 -8.10
C LYS A 139 -21.30 6.75 -7.95
N SER A 140 -20.58 7.00 -9.06
CA SER A 140 -19.35 7.80 -9.09
C SER A 140 -19.59 9.24 -8.67
N ILE A 141 -20.62 9.89 -9.22
CA ILE A 141 -20.99 11.29 -8.90
C ILE A 141 -21.42 11.42 -7.44
N LEU A 142 -22.22 10.48 -6.94
CA LEU A 142 -22.61 10.45 -5.52
C LEU A 142 -21.38 10.31 -4.61
N TRP A 143 -20.45 9.42 -4.97
CA TRP A 143 -19.23 9.23 -4.20
C TRP A 143 -18.32 10.45 -4.25
N GLU A 144 -18.19 11.13 -5.39
CA GLU A 144 -17.42 12.36 -5.52
C GLU A 144 -17.93 13.42 -4.54
N LYS A 145 -19.23 13.73 -4.58
CA LYS A 145 -19.90 14.68 -3.66
C LYS A 145 -19.70 14.29 -2.18
N LEU A 146 -19.91 13.01 -1.84
CA LEU A 146 -19.71 12.50 -0.48
C LEU A 146 -18.26 12.59 -0.05
N SER A 147 -17.32 12.21 -0.91
CA SER A 147 -15.90 12.19 -0.57
C SER A 147 -15.37 13.57 -0.25
N ALA A 148 -15.76 14.58 -1.03
CA ALA A 148 -15.44 15.99 -0.80
C ALA A 148 -16.03 16.50 0.53
N TYR A 149 -17.31 16.19 0.81
CA TYR A 149 -17.93 16.54 2.08
C TYR A 149 -17.20 15.88 3.26
N ILE A 150 -16.92 14.57 3.16
CA ILE A 150 -16.29 13.81 4.24
C ILE A 150 -14.87 14.33 4.51
N GLU A 151 -14.09 14.68 3.48
CA GLU A 151 -12.74 15.24 3.65
C GLU A 151 -12.75 16.58 4.40
N LYS A 152 -13.75 17.42 4.15
CA LYS A 152 -13.87 18.74 4.76
C LYS A 152 -14.49 18.72 6.17
N HIS A 153 -15.43 17.81 6.41
CA HIS A 153 -16.30 17.86 7.59
C HIS A 153 -16.11 16.70 8.58
N ILE A 154 -15.49 15.59 8.18
CA ILE A 154 -15.34 14.43 9.05
C ILE A 154 -13.88 14.23 9.42
N GLN A 155 -13.57 14.46 10.68
CA GLN A 155 -12.24 14.26 11.24
C GLN A 155 -11.98 12.77 11.54
N PRO A 156 -10.71 12.34 11.63
CA PRO A 156 -10.37 11.00 12.08
C PRO A 156 -10.95 10.69 13.47
N GLN A 157 -11.34 9.43 13.69
CA GLN A 157 -12.00 9.00 14.92
C GLN A 157 -11.19 9.35 16.18
N VAL A 158 -9.87 9.18 16.12
CA VAL A 158 -8.97 9.45 17.25
C VAL A 158 -8.87 10.94 17.61
N VAL A 159 -9.16 11.83 16.66
CA VAL A 159 -9.21 13.28 16.94
C VAL A 159 -10.42 13.58 17.81
N GLN A 160 -11.59 13.03 17.47
CA GLN A 160 -12.80 13.19 18.28
C GLN A 160 -12.59 12.59 19.68
N MET A 161 -12.00 11.39 19.78
CA MET A 161 -11.70 10.77 21.07
C MET A 161 -10.82 11.65 21.97
N ALA A 162 -9.83 12.33 21.39
CA ALA A 162 -8.98 13.25 22.14
C ALA A 162 -9.75 14.51 22.58
N ILE A 163 -10.56 15.10 21.70
CA ILE A 163 -11.41 16.26 22.01
C ILE A 163 -12.37 15.94 23.17
N ASP A 164 -13.02 14.78 23.14
CA ASP A 164 -13.94 14.33 24.18
C ASP A 164 -13.26 14.18 25.56
N LYS A 165 -11.93 14.07 25.57
CA LYS A 165 -11.08 13.99 26.76
C LYS A 165 -10.32 15.29 27.06
N GLY A 166 -10.60 16.37 26.34
CA GLY A 166 -9.95 17.68 26.54
C GLY A 166 -8.52 17.74 26.00
N HIS A 167 -8.17 16.91 25.01
CA HIS A 167 -6.87 16.88 24.36
C HIS A 167 -6.95 17.31 22.90
N ARG A 168 -5.79 17.63 22.32
CA ARG A 168 -5.68 18.06 20.91
C ARG A 168 -4.77 17.11 20.15
N VAL A 169 -5.24 16.59 19.02
CA VAL A 169 -4.41 15.82 18.09
C VAL A 169 -3.84 16.74 17.02
N VAL A 170 -2.53 16.61 16.75
CA VAL A 170 -1.86 17.31 15.65
C VAL A 170 -1.13 16.29 14.79
N PHE A 171 -1.31 16.39 13.47
CA PHE A 171 -0.59 15.55 12.52
C PHE A 171 0.67 16.27 12.03
N THR A 172 1.75 15.51 11.80
CA THR A 172 2.95 16.06 11.17
C THR A 172 2.60 16.65 9.81
N PRO A 173 3.29 17.74 9.38
CA PRO A 173 3.14 18.24 8.03
C PRO A 173 3.40 17.12 7.02
N LEU A 174 2.58 17.04 5.97
CA LEU A 174 2.92 16.23 4.82
C LEU A 174 4.23 16.79 4.26
N SER A 175 5.20 15.93 3.94
CA SER A 175 6.42 16.42 3.30
C SER A 175 6.03 17.11 2.00
N LEU A 176 6.10 18.44 2.00
CA LEU A 176 6.10 19.20 0.77
C LEU A 176 7.33 18.71 0.02
N ARG A 177 7.14 17.90 -1.03
CA ARG A 177 8.10 17.93 -2.12
C ARG A 177 8.14 19.40 -2.51
N LEU A 178 9.27 20.05 -2.24
CA LEU A 178 9.51 21.40 -2.72
C LEU A 178 9.10 21.38 -4.19
N ALA A 179 8.03 22.10 -4.52
CA ALA A 179 7.66 22.32 -5.89
C ALA A 179 8.84 23.10 -6.46
N THR A 180 9.68 22.42 -7.24
CA THR A 180 10.69 23.06 -8.05
C THR A 180 9.91 23.89 -9.08
N ASN A 181 9.90 25.21 -8.87
CA ASN A 181 9.53 26.18 -9.89
C ASN A 181 10.51 26.09 -11.06
#